data_AF-A0A3P6T6A7-F1
#
_entry.id   AF-A0A3P6T6A7-F1
#
_cell.length_a   1.000
_cell.length_b   1.000
_cell.length_c   1.000
_cell.angle_alpha   90.00
_cell.angle_beta   90.00
_cell.angle_gamma   90.00
#
_symmetry.space_group_name_H-M   'P 1'
#
loop_
_entity.id
_entity.type
_entity.pdbx_description
1 polymer ?
#
loop_
_entity_poly.entity_id
_entity_poly.type
_entity_poly.pdbx_seq_one_letter_code
_entity_poly.pdbx_strand_id
1 'polypeptide(L)'
;MVSTGWGGPNTVKKGFHATDVMKGDYGFSVNLFRWSTHEKIQTIELPELGGPMPFEIRFKHDPNSPYAFFGSVLGSCLWLLKPESEGSQQYTAECAVKIPSIEV
;
A
#
# COMPACT_ATOMS: atom_id res chain seq x y z
N MET A 1 6.61 10.94 -5.60
CA MET A 1 5.43 10.26 -6.17
C MET A 1 5.34 8.86 -5.58
N VAL A 2 4.14 8.28 -5.48
CA VAL A 2 3.93 6.94 -4.92
C VAL A 2 2.94 6.16 -5.78
N SER A 3 3.13 4.84 -5.88
CA SER A 3 2.15 3.92 -6.46
C SER A 3 1.96 2.70 -5.56
N THR A 4 0.81 2.04 -5.72
CA THR A 4 0.48 0.79 -5.03
C THR A 4 0.17 -0.32 -6.05
N GLY A 5 0.18 -1.58 -5.62
CA GLY A 5 -0.10 -2.73 -6.47
C GLY A 5 -1.53 -3.28 -6.32
N TRP A 6 -2.24 -3.43 -7.43
CA TRP A 6 -3.46 -4.27 -7.55
C TRP A 6 -3.11 -5.62 -8.19
N GLY A 7 -4.12 -6.36 -8.67
CA GLY A 7 -3.94 -7.50 -9.55
C GLY A 7 -3.84 -7.12 -11.03
N GLY A 8 -3.17 -7.97 -11.81
CA GLY A 8 -3.07 -7.80 -13.25
C GLY A 8 -4.44 -7.97 -13.96
N PRO A 9 -4.63 -7.41 -15.18
CA PRO A 9 -5.92 -7.47 -15.87
C PRO A 9 -6.46 -8.88 -16.11
N ASN A 10 -5.59 -9.87 -16.35
CA ASN A 10 -5.99 -11.26 -16.59
C ASN A 10 -6.54 -11.96 -15.34
N THR A 11 -6.15 -11.49 -14.16
CA THR A 11 -6.64 -11.97 -12.86
C THR A 11 -7.96 -11.28 -12.54
N VAL A 12 -7.97 -9.94 -12.58
CA VAL A 12 -9.10 -9.12 -12.13
C VAL A 12 -10.36 -9.29 -12.98
N LYS A 13 -10.21 -9.43 -14.31
CA LYS A 13 -11.35 -9.55 -15.24
C LYS A 13 -12.20 -10.81 -15.02
N LYS A 14 -11.67 -11.82 -14.34
CA LYS A 14 -12.38 -13.08 -14.05
C LYS A 14 -13.20 -13.02 -12.75
N GLY A 15 -13.11 -11.90 -12.02
CA GLY A 15 -13.63 -11.79 -10.66
C GLY A 15 -12.57 -12.13 -9.61
N PHE A 16 -12.90 -11.86 -8.35
CA PHE A 16 -12.00 -12.13 -7.24
C PHE A 16 -12.02 -13.62 -6.86
N HIS A 17 -10.84 -14.23 -6.80
CA HIS A 17 -10.64 -15.57 -6.24
C HIS A 17 -9.52 -15.55 -5.21
N ALA A 18 -9.80 -16.02 -3.99
CA ALA A 18 -8.83 -16.03 -2.90
C ALA A 18 -7.54 -16.82 -3.23
N THR A 19 -7.64 -17.84 -4.09
CA THR A 19 -6.48 -18.61 -4.56
C THR A 19 -5.47 -17.78 -5.32
N ASP A 20 -5.91 -16.72 -6.00
CA ASP A 20 -5.02 -15.90 -6.83
C ASP A 20 -4.19 -14.94 -5.97
N VAL A 21 -4.70 -14.61 -4.77
CA VAL A 21 -3.91 -13.90 -3.74
C VAL A 21 -2.74 -14.76 -3.29
N MET A 22 -2.98 -16.04 -3.00
CA MET A 22 -1.94 -16.99 -2.56
C MET A 22 -0.91 -17.31 -3.66
N LYS A 23 -1.28 -17.18 -4.94
CA LYS A 23 -0.36 -17.33 -6.07
C LYS A 23 0.53 -16.10 -6.30
N GLY A 24 0.26 -14.99 -5.61
CA GLY A 24 0.97 -13.72 -5.82
C GLY A 24 0.45 -12.90 -7.00
N ASP A 25 -0.76 -13.18 -7.50
CA ASP A 25 -1.33 -12.45 -8.64
C ASP A 25 -1.89 -11.06 -8.26
N TYR A 26 -1.87 -10.72 -6.96
CA TYR A 26 -2.22 -9.42 -6.41
C TYR A 26 -1.00 -8.75 -5.77
N GLY A 27 -0.97 -7.41 -5.80
CA GLY A 27 0.12 -6.63 -5.24
C GLY A 27 0.13 -6.58 -3.70
N PHE A 28 1.35 -6.51 -3.15
CA PHE A 28 1.63 -6.40 -1.71
C PHE A 28 2.60 -5.26 -1.39
N SER A 29 2.88 -4.37 -2.34
CA SER A 29 3.91 -3.34 -2.18
C SER A 29 3.43 -1.93 -2.46
N VAL A 30 4.13 -1.00 -1.82
CA VAL A 30 4.06 0.44 -2.06
C VAL A 30 5.39 0.88 -2.62
N ASN A 31 5.36 1.58 -3.75
CA ASN A 31 6.56 1.99 -4.48
C ASN A 31 6.70 3.51 -4.41
N LEU A 32 7.87 3.99 -4.00
CA LEU A 32 8.18 5.41 -3.95
C LEU A 32 9.08 5.79 -5.13
N PHE A 33 8.80 6.97 -5.69
CA PHE A 33 9.47 7.49 -6.87
C PHE A 33 9.94 8.92 -6.63
N ARG A 34 11.17 9.19 -7.07
CA ARG A 34 11.68 10.55 -7.20
C ARG A 34 11.02 11.19 -8.42
N TRP A 35 10.23 12.22 -8.18
CA TRP A 35 9.44 12.87 -9.24
C TRP A 35 10.32 13.53 -10.31
N SER A 36 11.42 14.18 -9.91
CA SER A 36 12.27 14.90 -10.86
C SER A 36 13.02 14.00 -11.84
N THR A 37 13.33 12.75 -11.46
CA THR A 37 14.11 11.81 -12.28
C THR A 37 13.29 10.64 -12.81
N HIS A 38 12.03 10.50 -12.36
CA HIS A 38 11.16 9.36 -12.64
C HIS A 38 11.75 8.01 -12.22
N GLU A 39 12.65 8.01 -11.24
CA GLU A 39 13.29 6.79 -10.74
C GLU A 39 12.53 6.23 -9.54
N LYS A 40 12.38 4.90 -9.51
CA LYS A 40 11.90 4.20 -8.32
C LYS A 40 13.01 4.17 -7.28
N ILE A 41 12.77 4.81 -6.13
CA ILE A 41 13.77 4.95 -5.06
C ILE A 41 13.59 3.91 -3.95
N GLN A 42 12.38 3.38 -3.78
CA GLN A 42 12.09 2.42 -2.73
C GLN A 42 10.88 1.57 -3.12
N THR A 43 10.92 0.30 -2.72
CA THR A 43 9.75 -0.58 -2.65
C THR A 43 9.59 -0.98 -1.19
N ILE A 44 8.40 -0.77 -0.63
CA ILE A 44 8.02 -1.22 0.71
C ILE A 44 7.10 -2.42 0.52
N GLU A 45 7.57 -3.59 0.90
CA GLU A 45 6.75 -4.80 0.95
C GLU A 45 5.90 -4.79 2.23
N LEU A 46 4.61 -5.06 2.09
CA LEU A 46 3.66 -5.13 3.20
C LEU A 46 3.57 -6.58 3.71
N PRO A 47 3.26 -6.79 5.00
CA PRO A 47 3.10 -8.13 5.53
C PRO A 47 1.93 -8.87 4.85
N GLU A 48 2.09 -10.18 4.62
CA GLU A 48 1.07 -11.03 4.00
C GLU A 48 -0.27 -10.95 4.75
N LEU A 49 -0.22 -10.94 6.08
CA LEU A 49 -1.39 -10.68 6.91
C LEU A 49 -1.59 -9.16 7.05
N GLY A 50 -2.59 -8.65 6.36
CA GLY A 50 -2.96 -7.24 6.47
C GLY A 50 -2.49 -6.36 5.31
N GLY A 51 -1.48 -6.75 4.54
CA GLY A 51 -0.95 -5.98 3.41
C GLY A 51 -1.61 -6.17 2.03
N PRO A 52 -2.21 -7.32 1.66
CA PRO A 52 -2.62 -7.55 0.27
C PRO A 52 -3.57 -6.50 -0.28
N MET A 53 -3.37 -6.15 -1.55
CA MET A 53 -4.13 -5.15 -2.29
C MET A 53 -4.14 -3.79 -1.56
N PRO A 54 -2.99 -3.09 -1.52
CA PRO A 54 -2.93 -1.70 -1.08
C PRO A 54 -3.63 -0.77 -2.09
N PHE A 55 -4.69 -0.10 -1.63
CA PHE A 55 -5.56 0.80 -2.40
C PHE A 55 -5.26 2.27 -2.17
N GLU A 56 -6.18 3.09 -2.69
CA GLU A 56 -6.24 4.54 -2.68
C GLU A 56 -5.32 5.18 -1.65
N ILE A 57 -4.10 5.46 -2.10
CA ILE A 57 -3.15 6.23 -1.33
C ILE A 57 -3.50 7.71 -1.41
N ARG A 58 -3.53 8.37 -0.26
CA ARG A 58 -3.86 9.79 -0.12
C ARG A 58 -2.85 10.45 0.81
N PHE A 59 -2.10 11.39 0.25
CA PHE A 59 -1.26 12.29 1.04
C PHE A 59 -2.11 13.24 1.86
N LYS A 60 -1.58 13.71 2.99
CA LYS A 60 -2.15 14.86 3.68
C LYS A 60 -2.25 16.04 2.70
N HIS A 61 -3.30 16.84 2.86
CA HIS A 61 -3.53 18.00 1.99
C HIS A 61 -2.49 19.11 2.15
N ASP A 62 -1.81 19.16 3.29
CA ASP A 62 -0.66 20.05 3.49
C ASP A 62 0.50 19.58 2.61
N PRO A 63 0.93 20.37 1.62
CA PRO A 63 1.97 19.98 0.67
C PRO A 63 3.36 19.83 1.30
N ASN A 64 3.58 20.39 2.50
CA ASN A 64 4.83 20.23 3.24
C ASN A 64 4.85 18.95 4.08
N SER A 65 3.72 18.26 4.20
CA SER A 65 3.60 17.08 5.04
C SER A 65 3.99 15.82 4.26
N PRO A 66 4.99 15.05 4.73
CA PRO A 66 5.41 13.84 4.03
C PRO A 66 4.48 12.64 4.27
N TYR A 67 3.43 12.80 5.08
CA TYR A 67 2.59 11.69 5.51
C TYR A 67 1.49 11.37 4.49
N ALA A 68 1.23 10.08 4.29
CA ALA A 68 0.12 9.58 3.52
C ALA A 68 -0.58 8.42 4.22
N PHE A 69 -1.82 8.16 3.82
CA PHE A 69 -2.58 7.01 4.24
C PHE A 69 -2.97 6.16 3.03
N PHE A 70 -3.05 4.85 3.21
CA PHE A 70 -3.61 3.94 2.23
C PHE A 70 -4.31 2.78 2.92
N GLY A 71 -5.35 2.21 2.30
CA GLY A 71 -6.07 1.06 2.85
C GLY A 71 -5.60 -0.25 2.22
N SER A 72 -5.63 -1.35 2.96
CA SER A 72 -5.49 -2.70 2.39
C SER A 72 -6.83 -3.43 2.43
N VAL A 73 -7.26 -3.94 1.27
CA VAL A 73 -8.63 -4.47 1.11
C VAL A 73 -8.85 -5.75 1.91
N LEU A 74 -7.94 -6.73 1.79
CA LEU A 74 -8.08 -7.99 2.54
C LEU A 74 -7.61 -7.87 3.99
N GLY A 75 -6.80 -6.85 4.29
CA GLY A 75 -6.26 -6.65 5.62
C GLY A 75 -7.18 -5.91 6.58
N SER A 76 -8.20 -5.20 6.06
CA SER A 76 -9.01 -4.25 6.82
C SER A 76 -8.16 -3.29 7.66
N CYS A 77 -7.00 -2.89 7.12
CA CYS A 77 -6.06 -2.01 7.78
C CYS A 77 -5.91 -0.69 7.01
N LEU A 78 -5.96 0.42 7.74
CA LEU A 78 -5.52 1.72 7.27
C LEU A 78 -4.07 1.93 7.68
N TRP A 79 -3.21 2.07 6.68
CA TRP A 79 -1.78 2.21 6.82
C TRP A 79 -1.38 3.68 6.84
N LEU A 80 -0.40 4.01 7.68
CA LEU A 80 0.31 5.28 7.66
C LEU A 80 1.66 5.08 6.96
N LEU A 81 1.85 5.77 5.84
CA LEU A 81 3.13 5.91 5.16
C LEU A 81 3.82 7.19 5.68
N LYS A 82 5.02 7.06 6.22
CA LYS A 82 5.77 8.16 6.83
C LYS A 82 7.28 8.01 6.62
N PRO A 83 8.06 9.10 6.68
CA PRO A 83 9.51 8.98 6.80
C PRO A 83 9.91 8.18 8.04
N GLU A 84 11.00 7.43 7.98
CA GLU A 84 11.52 6.67 9.13
C GLU A 84 11.90 7.57 10.32
N SER A 85 12.37 8.78 10.02
CA SER A 85 12.72 9.81 10.99
C SER A 85 12.56 11.19 10.35
N GLU A 86 12.59 12.24 11.17
CA GLU A 86 12.47 13.62 10.69
C GLU A 86 13.61 13.94 9.70
N GLY A 87 13.23 14.36 8.49
CA GLY A 87 14.18 14.64 7.39
C GLY A 87 14.67 13.41 6.61
N SER A 88 14.25 12.19 6.95
CA SER A 88 14.63 10.98 6.21
C SER A 88 14.06 10.96 4.79
N GLN A 89 14.85 10.46 3.84
CA GLN A 89 14.38 10.14 2.48
C GLN A 89 13.81 8.72 2.37
N GLN A 90 13.99 7.89 3.40
CA GLN A 90 13.43 6.55 3.50
C GLN A 90 12.08 6.58 4.20
N TYR A 91 11.14 5.81 3.67
CA TYR A 91 9.80 5.72 4.19
C TYR A 91 9.53 4.35 4.80
N THR A 92 8.61 4.31 5.75
CA THR A 92 8.07 3.11 6.35
C THR A 92 6.55 3.16 6.33
N ALA A 93 5.91 1.99 6.33
CA ALA A 93 4.47 1.84 6.41
C ALA A 93 4.08 1.03 7.65
N GLU A 94 3.16 1.57 8.45
CA GLU A 94 2.65 0.88 9.64
C GLU A 94 1.11 0.85 9.63
N CYS A 95 0.53 -0.22 10.19
CA CYS A 95 -0.92 -0.31 10.33
C CYS A 95 -1.38 0.64 11.46
N ALA A 96 -1.93 1.79 11.08
CA ALA A 96 -2.35 2.82 12.03
C ALA A 96 -3.70 2.49 12.66
N VAL A 97 -4.61 1.91 11.88
CA VAL A 97 -5.94 1.48 12.36
C VAL A 97 -6.27 0.14 11.74
N LYS A 98 -6.63 -0.84 12.57
CA LYS A 98 -7.13 -2.15 12.13
C LYS A 98 -8.60 -2.29 12.49
N ILE A 99 -9.42 -2.59 11.50
CA ILE A 99 -10.84 -2.83 11.69
C ILE A 99 -11.02 -4.34 11.95
N PRO A 100 -11.59 -4.74 13.11
CA PRO A 100 -11.84 -6.14 13.39
C PRO A 100 -12.97 -6.69 12.51
N SER A 101 -12.89 -7.98 12.20
CA SER A 101 -13.98 -8.69 11.53
C SER A 101 -15.19 -8.79 12.45
N ILE A 102 -16.38 -8.66 11.87
CA ILE A 102 -17.65 -8.97 12.54
C ILE A 102 -18.02 -10.39 12.11
N GLU A 103 -18.37 -11.26 13.07
CA GLU A 103 -19.00 -12.53 12.74
C GLU A 103 -20.42 -12.27 12.24
N VAL A 104 -20.75 -12.82 11.06
CA VAL A 104 -22.06 -12.68 10.41
C VAL A 104 -22.71 -14.04 10.29
#